data_AF-A0AAW2V0P7-F1
#
_entry.id   AF-A0AAW2V0P7-F1
#
_cell.length_a   1.000
_cell.length_b   1.000
_cell.length_c   1.000
_cell.angle_alpha   90.00
_cell.angle_beta   90.00
_cell.angle_gamma   90.00
#
_symmetry.space_group_name_H-M   'P 1'
#
loop_
_entity.id
_entity.type
_entity.pdbx_description
1 polymer ?
#
loop_
_entity_poly.entity_id
_entity_poly.type
_entity_poly.pdbx_seq_one_letter_code
_entity_poly.pdbx_strand_id
1 'polypeptide(L)' 'MLGWMEKIVAVKVKGSRTGWVQMGRNWGQNWQCNTNLAGQPLSFEVTTASSITLASYNVAPANWKFGQTFLGKQFQH' A
#
# COMPACT_ATOMS: atom_id res chain seq x y z
N MET A 1 19.60 -5.22 18.95
CA MET A 1 20.37 -4.96 17.72
C MET A 1 19.35 -4.74 16.61
N LEU A 2 19.37 -3.55 15.99
CA LEU A 2 18.16 -2.75 15.69
C LEU A 2 17.57 -2.87 14.26
N GLY A 3 16.24 -2.74 14.16
CA GLY A 3 15.41 -2.75 12.95
C GLY A 3 15.54 -1.55 11.99
N TRP A 4 16.75 -1.06 11.73
CA TRP A 4 16.98 0.10 10.84
C TRP A 4 17.13 -0.25 9.35
N MET A 5 16.85 -1.48 8.93
CA MET A 5 17.08 -1.93 7.55
C MET A 5 15.88 -2.64 6.92
N GLU A 6 14.68 -2.46 7.45
CA GLU A 6 13.50 -3.01 6.79
C GLU A 6 13.17 -2.22 5.52
N LYS A 7 13.58 -2.79 4.39
CA LYS A 7 13.30 -2.27 3.05
C LYS A 7 11.98 -2.85 2.55
N ILE A 8 11.10 -1.99 2.03
CA ILE A 8 9.93 -2.44 1.28
C ILE A 8 10.36 -2.90 -0.12
N VAL A 9 9.97 -4.12 -0.48
CA VAL A 9 10.33 -4.78 -1.75
C VAL A 9 9.13 -4.99 -2.67
N ALA A 10 7.90 -5.01 -2.15
CA ALA A 10 6.69 -5.01 -2.95
C ALA A 10 5.55 -4.27 -2.25
N VAL A 11 4.70 -3.64 -3.06
CA VAL A 11 3.45 -3.01 -2.60
C VAL A 11 2.33 -3.43 -3.56
N LYS A 12 1.21 -3.85 -3.01
CA LYS A 12 -0.04 -4.06 -3.76
C LYS A 12 -1.13 -3.14 -3.25
N VAL A 13 -2.08 -2.85 -4.12
CA VAL A 13 -3.28 -2.07 -3.80
C VAL A 13 -4.52 -2.79 -4.30
N LYS A 14 -5.64 -2.64 -3.59
CA LYS A 14 -6.96 -3.06 -4.09
C LYS A 14 -8.03 -2.06 -3.74
N GLY A 15 -9.07 -2.02 -4.57
CA GLY A 15 -10.37 -1.46 -4.24
C GLY A 15 -11.31 -2.51 -3.64
N SER A 16 -12.56 -2.13 -3.39
CA SER A 16 -13.62 -3.07 -3.00
C SER A 16 -14.09 -3.96 -4.14
N ARG A 17 -13.88 -3.55 -5.40
CA ARG A 17 -14.33 -4.25 -6.62
C ARG A 17 -13.17 -4.86 -7.42
N THR A 18 -11.97 -4.95 -6.82
CA THR A 18 -10.79 -5.52 -7.47
C THR A 18 -10.13 -6.57 -6.59
N GLY A 19 -9.36 -7.46 -7.21
CA GLY A 19 -8.30 -8.21 -6.51
C GLY A 19 -7.12 -7.29 -6.15
N TRP A 20 -6.10 -7.88 -5.53
CA TRP A 20 -4.82 -7.22 -5.28
C TRP A 20 -4.07 -6.96 -6.59
N VAL A 21 -3.69 -5.71 -6.82
CA VAL A 21 -2.93 -5.25 -7.98
C VAL A 21 -1.52 -4.90 -7.53
N GLN A 22 -0.51 -5.51 -8.15
CA GLN A 22 0.89 -5.16 -7.91
C GLN A 22 1.16 -3.72 -8.38
N MET A 23 1.81 -2.92 -7.53
CA MET A 23 2.24 -1.57 -7.89
C MET A 23 3.66 -1.61 -8.46
N GLY A 24 3.90 -0.83 -9.51
CA GLY A 24 5.23 -0.59 -10.06
C GLY A 24 5.99 0.42 -9.20
N ARG A 25 7.28 0.16 -8.95
CA ARG A 25 8.16 1.08 -8.24
C ARG A 25 8.79 2.06 -9.23
N ASN A 26 8.52 3.36 -9.08
CA ASN A 26 9.05 4.37 -9.99
C ASN A 26 10.44 4.88 -9.52
N TRP A 27 10.51 5.44 -8.32
CA TRP A 27 11.75 5.94 -7.70
C TRP A 27 11.65 5.87 -6.17
N GLY A 28 12.75 5.63 -5.45
CA GLY A 28 12.73 5.63 -3.99
C GLY A 28 11.62 4.73 -3.42
N GLN A 29 10.78 5.23 -2.50
CA GLN A 29 9.58 4.52 -2.03
C GLN A 29 8.29 5.06 -2.69
N ASN A 30 8.38 5.48 -3.95
CA ASN A 30 7.24 5.85 -4.78
C ASN A 30 6.76 4.64 -5.60
N TRP A 31 5.50 4.29 -5.40
CA TRP A 31 4.83 3.16 -6.02
C TRP A 31 3.58 3.65 -6.74
N GLN A 32 3.31 3.15 -7.94
CA GLN A 32 2.18 3.54 -8.78
C GLN A 32 1.46 2.30 -9.35
N CYS A 33 0.15 2.42 -9.56
CA CYS A 33 -0.61 1.51 -10.41
C CYS A 33 -1.45 2.31 -11.43
N ASN A 34 -1.85 1.67 -12.52
CA ASN A 34 -2.69 2.26 -13.57
C ASN A 34 -4.13 1.73 -13.53
N THR A 35 -4.54 1.10 -12.43
CA THR A 35 -5.89 0.57 -12.24
C THR A 35 -6.82 1.68 -11.77
N ASN A 36 -8.00 1.79 -12.38
CA ASN A 36 -9.02 2.74 -11.91
C ASN A 36 -9.64 2.26 -10.59
N LEU A 37 -9.26 2.92 -9.50
CA LEU A 37 -9.75 2.64 -8.15
C LEU A 37 -10.63 3.77 -7.59
N ALA A 38 -11.01 4.75 -8.41
CA ALA A 38 -11.83 5.86 -7.98
C ALA A 38 -13.21 5.38 -7.47
N GLY A 39 -13.69 6.02 -6.40
CA GLY A 39 -14.96 5.64 -5.78
C GLY A 39 -14.91 4.35 -4.96
N GLN A 40 -13.72 3.82 -4.67
CA GLN A 40 -13.53 2.59 -3.90
C GLN A 40 -12.58 2.86 -2.73
N PRO A 41 -12.85 2.29 -1.54
CA PRO A 41 -11.89 2.37 -0.46
C PRO A 41 -10.61 1.62 -0.86
N LEU A 42 -9.46 2.19 -0.52
CA LEU A 42 -8.16 1.64 -0.88
C LEU A 42 -7.60 0.81 0.27
N SER A 43 -7.19 -0.41 -0.04
CA SER A 43 -6.43 -1.27 0.87
C SER A 43 -5.03 -1.51 0.28
N PHE A 44 -4.05 -1.73 1.14
CA PHE A 44 -2.65 -1.89 0.75
C PHE A 44 -2.04 -3.13 1.38
N GLU A 45 -1.24 -3.84 0.61
CA GLU A 45 -0.36 -4.92 1.07
C GLU A 45 1.09 -4.44 0.89
N VAL A 46 1.91 -4.60 1.92
CA VAL A 46 3.31 -4.20 1.91
C VAL A 46 4.16 -5.39 2.28
N THR A 47 5.15 -5.72 1.45
CA THR A 47 6.10 -6.81 1.69
C THR A 47 7.49 -6.24 1.97
N THR A 48 8.10 -6.67 3.06
CA THR A 48 9.47 -6.31 3.46
C THR A 48 10.49 -7.26 2.84
N ALA A 49 11.77 -6.87 2.81
CA ALA A 49 12.87 -7.72 2.38
C ALA A 49 13.03 -8.99 3.25
N SER A 50 12.55 -8.97 4.49
CA SER A 50 12.44 -10.13 5.37
C SER A 50 11.26 -11.06 5.02
N SER A 51 10.62 -10.84 3.86
CA SER A 51 9.47 -11.60 3.36
C SER A 51 8.21 -11.51 4.24
N ILE A 52 8.16 -10.55 5.17
CA ILE A 52 6.96 -10.27 5.96
C ILE A 52 6.00 -9.46 5.09
N THR A 53 4.76 -9.93 4.97
CA THR A 53 3.70 -9.21 4.25
C THR A 53 2.62 -8.77 5.22
N LEU A 54 2.28 -7.48 5.19
CA LEU A 54 1.31 -6.85 6.07
C LEU A 54 0.22 -6.17 5.25
N ALA A 55 -1.04 -6.39 5.61
CA ALA A 55 -2.20 -5.80 4.93
C ALA A 55 -2.86 -4.75 5.82
N SER A 56 -3.12 -3.57 5.25
CA SER A 56 -3.95 -2.52 5.83
C SER A 56 -5.19 -2.31 4.96
N TYR A 57 -6.37 -2.57 5.54
CA TYR A 57 -7.63 -2.46 4.83
C TYR A 57 -8.28 -1.10 5.00
N ASN A 58 -8.89 -0.60 3.91
CA ASN A 58 -9.66 0.65 3.85
C ASN A 58 -8.92 1.87 4.42
N VAL A 59 -7.61 1.98 4.13
CA VAL A 59 -6.75 3.10 4.55
C VAL A 59 -7.26 4.43 4.00
N ALA A 60 -7.67 4.46 2.74
CA ALA A 60 -8.37 5.59 2.15
C ALA A 60 -9.86 5.25 1.96
N PRO A 61 -10.80 6.10 2.40
CA PRO A 61 -12.24 5.90 2.20
C PRO A 61 -12.64 6.09 0.74
N ALA A 62 -13.81 5.60 0.33
CA ALA A 62 -14.26 5.61 -1.07
C ALA A 62 -14.28 6.99 -1.76
N ASN A 63 -14.40 8.07 -1.00
CA ASN A 63 -14.42 9.45 -1.49
C ASN A 63 -13.02 10.09 -1.63
N TRP A 64 -11.94 9.33 -1.50
CA TRP A 64 -10.57 9.82 -1.69
C TRP A 64 -10.38 10.52 -3.04
N LYS A 65 -9.43 11.46 -3.06
CA LYS A 65 -8.99 12.22 -4.23
C LYS A 65 -7.46 12.27 -4.31
N PHE A 66 -6.94 12.52 -5.49
CA PHE A 66 -5.51 12.77 -5.68
C PHE A 66 -5.05 13.96 -4.83
N GLY A 67 -3.79 13.91 -4.37
CA GLY A 67 -3.18 14.93 -3.52
C GLY A 67 -3.51 14.81 -2.03
N GLN A 68 -4.31 13.83 -1.62
CA GLN A 68 -4.59 13.55 -0.22
C GLN A 68 -3.62 12.53 0.38
N THR A 69 -3.40 12.64 1.68
CA THR A 69 -2.61 11.71 2.48
C THR A 69 -3.51 10.97 3.46
N PHE A 70 -3.31 9.66 3.56
CA PHE A 70 -4.03 8.79 4.50
C PHE A 70 -3.04 7.99 5.33
N LEU A 71 -3.37 7.73 6.59
CA LEU A 71 -2.55 6.95 7.50
C LEU A 71 -3.18 5.57 7.72
N GLY A 72 -2.41 4.52 7.42
CA GLY A 72 -2.77 3.14 7.75
C GLY A 72 -2.44 2.79 9.21
N LYS A 73 -2.78 1.58 9.62
CA LYS A 73 -2.37 1.08 10.94
C LYS A 73 -0.85 0.94 10.98
N GLN A 74 -0.25 1.35 12.09
CA GLN A 74 1.15 1.04 12.38
C GLN A 74 1.23 -0.42 12.83
N PHE A 75 2.16 -1.16 12.24
CA PHE A 75 2.44 -2.53 12.64
C PHE A 75 3.54 -2.52 13.70
N GLN A 76 3.31 -3.20 14.82
CA GLN A 76 4.34 -3.46 15.81
C GLN A 76 5.03 -4.78 15.45
N HIS A 77 6.36 -4.77 15.39
CA HIS A 77 7.21 -5.94 15.23
C HIS A 77 7.87 -6.29 16.56
#